data_AF-A0A4R4MI48-F1
#
_entry.id   AF-A0A4R4MI48-F1
#
_cell.length_a   1.000
_cell.length_b   1.000
_cell.length_c   1.000
_cell.angle_alpha   90.00
_cell.angle_beta   90.00
_cell.angle_gamma   90.00
#
_symmetry.space_group_name_H-M   'P 1'
#
loop_
_entity.id
_entity.type
_entity.pdbx_description
1 polymer ?
#
loop_
_entity_poly.entity_id
_entity_poly.type
_entity_poly.pdbx_seq_one_letter_code
_entity_poly.pdbx_strand_id
1 'polypeptide(L)'
;MSMHQIPNQVRHPYGSVPSAWSAPTSMSTGPNGDGGFHHRWWKVRIPAALSEEVGVERTEILAAPAAFLIVLGLLVAVGVAYGLRRVGASERLVVRRFGRTIGVRQPGLRFLVPFVDTGVRVPMGAQPYDIWFKATTRDGVHVRVKATAVMGADDPVTYAAAADAPSSAAQTVTEVALRDAVADRDLADLPSLMATGDDDLVRRVDEAVRPWGVAASLVSITDAMVPVRPELPLCSCDTAAAPSG
;
A
#
# COMPACT_ATOMS: atom_id res chain seq x y z
N MET A 1 13.04 22.13 -45.71
CA MET A 1 13.02 23.55 -45.25
C MET A 1 11.78 23.73 -44.39
N SER A 2 11.97 24.33 -43.20
CA SER A 2 10.95 24.74 -42.21
C SER A 2 10.11 23.63 -41.57
N MET A 3 10.40 23.14 -40.37
CA MET A 3 10.46 23.87 -39.08
C MET A 3 9.14 24.60 -38.82
N HIS A 4 8.24 23.94 -38.07
CA HIS A 4 7.09 24.56 -37.44
C HIS A 4 7.12 24.18 -35.96
N GLN A 5 7.85 24.98 -35.20
CA GLN A 5 7.63 25.14 -33.77
C GLN A 5 6.32 25.91 -33.56
N ILE A 6 5.47 25.42 -32.67
CA ILE A 6 4.49 26.24 -31.97
C ILE A 6 4.72 26.00 -30.46
N PRO A 7 5.03 27.05 -29.68
CA PRO A 7 5.10 26.96 -28.22
C PRO A 7 3.72 27.32 -27.62
N ASN A 8 3.27 26.61 -26.59
CA ASN A 8 2.13 27.10 -25.79
C ASN A 8 2.25 26.72 -24.30
N GLN A 9 2.96 27.58 -23.59
CA GLN A 9 2.59 28.20 -22.31
C GLN A 9 1.69 27.40 -21.36
N VAL A 10 2.34 26.82 -20.34
CA VAL A 10 1.71 26.35 -19.10
C VAL A 10 1.26 27.57 -18.30
N ARG A 11 -0.06 27.74 -18.18
CA ARG A 11 -0.69 28.82 -17.40
C ARG A 11 -0.80 28.38 -15.94
N HIS A 12 -0.05 29.03 -15.06
CA HIS A 12 -0.19 28.92 -13.60
C HIS A 12 -1.51 29.57 -13.12
N PRO A 13 -2.26 28.95 -12.19
CA PRO A 13 -3.35 29.61 -11.50
C PRO A 13 -2.97 29.85 -10.03
N TYR A 14 -2.40 31.02 -9.71
CA TYR A 14 -2.58 31.59 -8.38
C TYR A 14 -2.83 33.09 -8.50
N GLY A 15 -3.95 33.51 -7.91
CA GLY A 15 -4.57 34.80 -8.08
C GLY A 15 -3.78 35.96 -7.48
N SER A 16 -3.91 37.07 -8.19
CA SER A 16 -3.91 38.47 -7.76
C SER A 16 -3.98 38.72 -6.26
N VAL A 17 -2.93 39.35 -5.74
CA VAL A 17 -2.95 40.13 -4.49
C VAL A 17 -3.25 41.58 -4.88
N PRO A 18 -4.25 42.25 -4.28
CA PRO A 18 -4.59 43.62 -4.64
C PRO A 18 -3.58 44.64 -4.09
N SER A 19 -3.15 45.52 -4.98
CA SER A 19 -2.40 46.74 -4.73
C SER A 19 -3.30 47.83 -4.14
N ALA A 20 -3.27 47.94 -2.82
CA ALA A 20 -3.47 49.18 -2.07
C ALA A 20 -2.39 49.07 -0.98
N TRP A 21 -1.51 50.04 -0.77
CA TRP A 21 -1.81 51.36 -0.25
C TRP A 21 -0.74 52.34 -0.71
N SER A 22 -1.20 53.47 -1.24
CA SER A 22 -0.42 54.67 -1.50
C SER A 22 0.11 55.22 -0.18
N ALA A 23 1.42 55.44 -0.08
CA ALA A 23 2.00 56.25 0.99
C ALA A 23 2.00 57.73 0.57
N PRO A 24 1.57 58.66 1.44
CA PRO A 24 1.74 60.08 1.20
C PRO A 24 3.17 60.54 1.52
N THR A 25 3.67 61.41 0.65
CA THR A 25 4.89 62.18 0.79
C THR A 25 4.68 63.38 1.74
N SER A 26 5.40 63.42 2.85
CA SER A 26 6.05 64.62 3.41
C SER A 26 7.01 64.15 4.51
N MET A 27 8.34 64.33 4.41
CA MET A 27 9.10 65.58 4.47
C MET A 27 8.97 66.26 5.85
N SER A 28 9.87 65.94 6.78
CA SER A 28 10.80 66.93 7.34
C SER A 28 11.80 66.29 8.31
N THR A 29 12.97 66.91 8.32
CA THR A 29 14.23 66.57 8.98
C THR A 29 14.21 67.05 10.45
N GLY A 30 14.83 66.30 11.36
CA GLY A 30 15.07 66.75 12.73
C GLY A 30 16.01 65.81 13.49
N PRO A 31 17.15 66.27 14.03
CA PRO A 31 18.18 65.43 14.64
C PRO A 31 17.95 65.26 16.15
N ASN A 32 18.66 64.28 16.72
CA ASN A 32 18.71 63.85 18.13
C ASN A 32 17.80 62.67 18.45
N GLY A 33 18.45 61.50 18.41
CA GLY A 33 17.87 60.22 18.75
C GLY A 33 18.12 59.87 20.20
N ASP A 34 17.05 59.89 21.00
CA ASP A 34 16.90 59.22 22.28
C ASP A 34 15.49 59.49 22.84
N GLY A 35 14.49 59.09 22.06
CA GLY A 35 13.10 58.99 22.50
C GLY A 35 12.82 57.59 23.03
N GLY A 36 12.72 57.45 24.34
CA GLY A 36 12.25 56.23 24.98
C GLY A 36 10.80 55.92 24.59
N PHE A 37 10.53 54.66 24.23
CA PHE A 37 9.21 54.05 24.35
C PHE A 37 9.34 52.61 24.85
N HIS A 38 8.70 52.40 25.99
CA HIS A 38 8.71 51.20 26.82
C HIS A 38 8.13 49.98 26.09
N HIS A 39 8.98 49.04 25.69
CA HIS A 39 8.57 47.67 25.39
C HIS A 39 8.38 46.92 26.72
N ARG A 40 7.19 47.10 27.30
CA ARG A 40 6.70 46.34 28.46
C ARG A 40 6.09 45.02 27.97
N TRP A 41 6.88 44.06 27.52
CA TRP A 41 6.44 42.68 27.28
C TRP A 41 7.37 41.72 28.04
N TRP A 42 6.85 41.25 29.18
CA TRP A 42 7.25 40.09 30.00
C TRP A 42 8.77 39.79 30.17
N LYS A 43 9.43 40.50 31.09
CA LYS A 43 10.62 39.96 31.76
C LYS A 43 10.18 38.88 32.75
N VAL A 44 10.39 37.61 32.42
CA VAL A 44 10.41 36.54 33.42
C VAL A 44 11.56 36.85 34.37
N ARG A 45 11.23 37.32 35.58
CA ARG A 45 12.19 37.32 36.68
C ARG A 45 12.34 35.88 37.12
N ILE A 46 13.44 35.24 36.75
CA ILE A 46 13.94 34.09 37.50
C ILE A 46 14.49 34.70 38.80
N PRO A 47 13.94 34.38 39.98
CA PRO A 47 14.54 34.81 41.24
C PRO A 47 15.92 34.15 41.38
N ALA A 48 16.94 34.97 41.57
CA ALA A 48 18.33 34.59 41.86
C ALA A 48 18.48 34.11 43.32
N ALA A 49 17.60 33.19 43.73
CA ALA A 49 17.59 32.60 45.06
C ALA A 49 17.10 31.17 44.92
N LEU A 50 17.98 30.35 44.39
CA LEU A 50 18.30 28.96 44.77
C LEU A 50 19.30 28.50 43.70
N SER A 51 20.44 29.19 43.67
CA SER A 51 21.71 28.57 43.33
C SER A 51 22.00 27.53 44.43
N GLU A 52 21.18 26.48 44.49
CA GLU A 52 21.68 25.20 44.94
C GLU A 52 22.65 24.79 43.84
N GLU A 53 23.90 25.16 44.09
CA GLU A 53 25.10 24.47 43.65
C GLU A 53 24.74 23.01 43.35
N VAL A 54 24.48 22.68 42.08
CA VAL A 54 24.66 21.31 41.61
C VAL A 54 26.16 21.12 41.59
N GLY A 55 26.70 20.93 42.80
CA GLY A 55 28.07 20.61 43.08
C GLY A 55 28.36 19.28 42.44
N VAL A 56 28.80 19.33 41.19
CA VAL A 56 29.55 18.26 40.53
C VAL A 56 30.96 18.27 41.13
N GLU A 57 31.05 18.18 42.45
CA GLU A 57 32.32 18.04 43.15
C GLU A 57 32.33 16.69 43.86
N ARG A 58 33.21 15.81 43.37
CA ARG A 58 33.64 14.55 43.99
C ARG A 58 32.73 13.31 43.82
N THR A 59 32.37 12.98 42.58
CA THR A 59 31.86 11.63 42.22
C THR A 59 32.59 11.00 41.03
N GLU A 60 33.91 11.18 40.91
CA GLU A 60 34.67 10.64 39.77
C GLU A 60 34.80 9.10 39.76
N ILE A 61 34.38 8.40 40.81
CA ILE A 61 34.45 6.92 40.88
C ILE A 61 33.04 6.27 40.85
N LEU A 62 31.96 7.04 41.07
CA LEU A 62 30.57 6.57 40.97
C LEU A 62 29.83 7.04 39.70
N ALA A 63 30.36 8.03 38.96
CA ALA A 63 29.76 8.47 37.70
C ALA A 63 29.83 7.39 36.60
N ALA A 64 30.92 6.61 36.56
CA ALA A 64 31.06 5.52 35.59
C ALA A 64 29.99 4.41 35.76
N PRO A 65 29.73 3.86 36.97
CA PRO A 65 28.65 2.88 37.13
C PRO A 65 27.26 3.49 36.93
N ALA A 66 27.03 4.74 37.36
CA ALA A 66 25.75 5.41 37.13
C ALA A 66 25.48 5.65 35.63
N ALA A 67 26.47 6.13 34.88
CA ALA A 67 26.37 6.31 33.43
C ALA A 67 26.18 4.96 32.71
N PHE A 68 26.88 3.91 33.13
CA PHE A 68 26.71 2.56 32.59
C PHE A 68 25.28 2.03 32.81
N LEU A 69 24.71 2.21 34.01
CA LEU A 69 23.34 1.82 34.31
C LEU A 69 22.31 2.62 33.49
N ILE A 70 22.56 3.92 33.27
CA ILE A 70 21.71 4.76 32.41
C ILE A 70 21.74 4.28 30.96
N VAL A 71 22.93 4.01 30.42
CA VAL A 71 23.11 3.51 29.04
C VAL A 71 22.46 2.13 28.89
N LEU A 72 22.66 1.23 29.85
CA LEU A 72 22.04 -0.09 29.86
C LEU A 72 20.50 0.02 29.94
N GLY A 73 19.99 0.89 30.81
CA GLY A 73 18.55 1.16 30.93
C GLY A 73 17.95 1.70 29.63
N LEU A 74 18.63 2.64 28.96
CA LEU A 74 18.22 3.17 27.67
C LEU A 74 18.20 2.06 26.59
N LEU A 75 19.23 1.22 26.54
CA LEU A 75 19.35 0.14 25.56
C LEU A 75 18.23 -0.89 25.76
N VAL A 76 17.93 -1.26 27.00
CA VAL A 76 16.79 -2.12 27.34
C VAL A 76 15.47 -1.46 26.97
N ALA A 77 15.28 -0.18 27.28
CA ALA A 77 14.06 0.56 26.94
C ALA A 77 13.82 0.61 25.42
N VAL A 78 14.86 0.88 24.64
CA VAL A 78 14.81 0.85 23.16
C VAL A 78 14.49 -0.57 22.66
N GLY A 79 15.11 -1.60 23.24
CA GLY A 79 14.81 -3.00 22.91
C GLY A 79 13.36 -3.37 23.19
N VAL A 80 12.81 -2.94 24.33
CA VAL A 80 11.41 -3.18 24.69
C VAL A 80 10.47 -2.42 23.74
N ALA A 81 10.78 -1.15 23.46
CA ALA A 81 9.98 -0.32 22.55
C ALA A 81 9.95 -0.91 21.12
N TYR A 82 11.09 -1.42 20.63
CA TYR A 82 11.16 -2.06 19.31
C TYR A 82 10.40 -3.39 19.26
N GLY A 83 10.37 -4.14 20.37
CA GLY A 83 9.66 -5.41 20.46
C GLY A 83 8.14 -5.28 20.58
N LEU A 84 7.62 -4.11 20.98
CA LEU A 84 6.18 -3.86 21.05
C LEU A 84 5.58 -3.76 19.64
N ARG A 85 4.81 -4.78 19.23
CA ARG A 85 4.02 -4.77 18.00
C ARG A 85 2.53 -4.74 18.32
N ARG A 86 1.81 -3.86 17.63
CA ARG A 86 0.33 -3.87 17.60
C ARG A 86 -0.14 -4.78 16.47
N VAL A 87 -1.09 -5.67 16.78
CA VAL A 87 -1.75 -6.58 15.83
C VAL A 87 -3.23 -6.22 15.78
N GLY A 88 -3.76 -6.02 14.57
CA GLY A 88 -5.17 -5.68 14.36
C GLY A 88 -6.15 -6.81 14.72
N ALA A 89 -7.44 -6.48 14.88
CA ALA A 89 -8.48 -7.46 15.24
C ALA A 89 -8.68 -8.55 14.17
N SER A 90 -8.62 -8.17 12.90
CA SER A 90 -8.72 -9.06 11.73
C SER A 90 -7.36 -9.58 11.26
N GLU A 91 -6.33 -9.50 12.10
CA GLU A 91 -4.99 -10.00 11.81
C GLU A 91 -4.60 -11.09 12.80
N ARG A 92 -3.71 -11.98 12.39
CA ARG A 92 -2.99 -12.89 13.28
C ARG A 92 -1.51 -12.69 13.07
N LEU A 93 -0.75 -12.83 14.15
CA LEU A 93 0.69 -12.67 14.09
C LEU A 93 1.35 -14.05 14.26
N VAL A 94 1.98 -14.53 13.21
CA VAL A 94 2.75 -15.77 13.23
C VAL A 94 4.17 -15.44 13.64
N VAL A 95 4.62 -16.01 14.75
CA VAL A 95 5.97 -15.76 15.28
C VAL A 95 6.87 -16.91 14.86
N ARG A 96 7.92 -16.56 14.11
CA ARG A 96 8.99 -17.46 13.69
C ARG A 96 10.26 -17.10 14.45
N ARG A 97 10.93 -18.11 15.02
CA ARG A 97 12.23 -17.98 15.69
C ARG A 97 13.23 -18.85 14.96
N PHE A 98 14.28 -18.24 14.43
CA PHE A 98 15.31 -18.93 13.62
C PHE A 98 14.71 -19.85 12.53
N GLY A 99 13.65 -19.39 11.87
CA GLY A 99 12.97 -20.15 10.82
C GLY A 99 11.97 -21.22 11.29
N ARG A 100 11.85 -21.49 12.59
CA ARG A 100 10.83 -22.40 13.15
C ARG A 100 9.61 -21.60 13.61
N THR A 101 8.41 -22.08 13.29
CA THR A 101 7.16 -21.50 13.77
C THR A 101 6.94 -21.87 15.24
N ILE A 102 6.91 -20.89 16.14
CA ILE A 102 6.62 -21.13 17.56
C ILE A 102 5.11 -21.21 17.78
N GLY A 103 4.35 -20.39 17.06
CA GLY A 103 2.90 -20.38 17.15
C GLY A 103 2.26 -19.10 16.65
N VAL A 104 0.93 -19.13 16.66
CA VAL A 104 0.06 -18.05 16.21
C VAL A 104 -0.38 -17.23 17.41
N ARG A 105 -0.16 -15.92 17.36
CA ARG A 105 -0.58 -14.97 18.40
C ARG A 105 -1.88 -14.30 18.00
N GLN A 106 -2.80 -14.25 18.97
CA GLN A 106 -4.09 -13.56 18.86
C GLN A 106 -3.90 -12.03 18.80
N PRO A 107 -4.91 -11.28 18.29
CA PRO A 107 -4.91 -9.82 18.22
C PRO A 107 -4.53 -9.13 19.54
N GLY A 108 -4.02 -7.90 19.44
CA GLY A 108 -3.65 -7.07 20.59
C GLY A 108 -2.19 -6.64 20.61
N LEU A 109 -1.75 -6.12 21.75
CA LEU A 109 -0.37 -5.69 21.96
C LEU A 109 0.49 -6.92 22.30
N ARG A 110 1.49 -7.20 21.45
CA ARG A 110 2.37 -8.36 21.60
C ARG A 110 3.82 -7.91 21.64
N PHE A 111 4.57 -8.53 22.55
CA PHE A 111 6.01 -8.34 22.66
C PHE A 111 6.75 -9.43 21.88
N LEU A 112 7.58 -9.03 20.93
CA LEU A 112 8.48 -9.91 20.18
C LEU A 112 9.91 -9.59 20.57
N VAL A 113 10.73 -10.61 20.79
CA VAL A 113 12.13 -10.40 21.11
C VAL A 113 12.83 -9.85 19.86
N PRO A 114 13.36 -8.61 19.89
CA PRO A 114 14.10 -8.07 18.76
C PRO A 114 15.27 -9.00 18.38
N PHE A 115 15.64 -9.02 17.10
CA PHE A 115 16.72 -9.84 16.52
C PHE A 115 16.46 -11.35 16.36
N VAL A 116 15.76 -11.99 17.30
CA VAL A 116 15.55 -13.45 17.28
C VAL A 116 14.21 -13.84 16.69
N ASP A 117 13.16 -13.06 16.97
CA ASP A 117 11.80 -13.36 16.55
C ASP A 117 11.41 -12.51 15.32
N THR A 118 10.90 -13.17 14.29
CA THR A 118 10.26 -12.53 13.12
C THR A 118 8.76 -12.74 13.21
N GLY A 119 7.99 -11.65 13.16
CA GLY A 119 6.52 -11.69 13.16
C GLY A 119 5.96 -11.40 11.78
N VAL A 120 5.24 -12.36 11.20
CA VAL A 120 4.49 -12.20 9.95
C VAL A 120 3.02 -11.93 10.29
N ARG A 121 2.48 -10.82 9.76
CA ARG A 121 1.07 -10.48 9.93
C ARG A 121 0.26 -11.16 8.83
N VAL A 122 -0.75 -11.92 9.23
CA VAL A 122 -1.65 -12.63 8.32
C VAL A 122 -3.04 -11.99 8.43
N PRO A 123 -3.60 -11.45 7.33
CA PRO A 123 -4.96 -10.93 7.32
C PRO A 123 -5.95 -12.10 7.29
N MET A 124 -6.79 -12.21 8.31
CA MET A 124 -7.86 -13.22 8.41
C MET A 124 -9.18 -12.76 7.77
N GLY A 125 -9.23 -11.51 7.29
CA GLY A 125 -10.42 -10.98 6.64
C GLY A 125 -10.51 -11.47 5.20
N ALA A 126 -11.73 -11.83 4.77
CA ALA A 126 -12.01 -12.08 3.37
C ALA A 126 -11.87 -10.77 2.57
N GLN A 127 -11.07 -10.79 1.52
CA GLN A 127 -10.83 -9.65 0.63
C GLN A 127 -11.21 -10.01 -0.81
N PRO A 128 -11.86 -9.09 -1.54
CA PRO A 128 -12.12 -9.28 -2.96
C PRO A 128 -10.86 -9.06 -3.78
N TYR A 129 -10.62 -9.96 -4.73
CA TYR A 129 -9.54 -9.89 -5.71
C TYR A 129 -10.14 -9.95 -7.12
N ASP A 130 -9.86 -8.93 -7.93
CA ASP A 130 -10.25 -8.89 -9.33
C ASP A 130 -9.16 -9.52 -10.19
N ILE A 131 -9.53 -10.55 -10.95
CA ILE A 131 -8.65 -11.34 -11.80
C ILE A 131 -9.10 -11.19 -13.25
N TRP A 132 -8.18 -10.82 -14.12
CA TRP A 132 -8.43 -10.62 -15.54
C TRP A 132 -7.54 -11.55 -16.34
N PHE A 133 -8.14 -12.40 -17.18
CA PHE A 133 -7.38 -13.39 -17.94
C PHE A 133 -7.97 -13.62 -19.33
N LYS A 134 -7.13 -14.14 -20.23
CA LYS A 134 -7.54 -14.65 -21.53
C LYS A 134 -7.65 -16.16 -21.46
N ALA A 135 -8.76 -16.70 -21.94
CA ALA A 135 -9.01 -18.12 -22.05
C ALA A 135 -9.57 -18.46 -23.43
N THR A 136 -9.47 -19.72 -23.81
CA THR A 136 -10.09 -20.25 -25.02
C THR A 136 -11.12 -21.27 -24.56
N THR A 137 -12.35 -21.14 -25.01
CA THR A 137 -13.44 -22.08 -24.73
C THR A 137 -13.24 -23.39 -25.49
N ARG A 138 -14.02 -24.42 -25.16
CA ARG A 138 -13.95 -25.74 -25.80
C ARG A 138 -14.17 -25.68 -27.32
N ASP A 139 -15.02 -24.78 -27.79
CA ASP A 139 -15.31 -24.53 -29.21
C ASP A 139 -14.22 -23.71 -29.94
N GLY A 140 -13.11 -23.38 -29.27
CA GLY A 140 -11.98 -22.67 -29.87
C GLY A 140 -12.14 -21.15 -29.95
N VAL A 141 -13.17 -20.58 -29.30
CA VAL A 141 -13.34 -19.12 -29.25
C VAL A 141 -12.46 -18.50 -28.18
N HIS A 142 -11.70 -17.46 -28.56
CA HIS A 142 -10.91 -16.70 -27.59
C HIS A 142 -11.79 -15.69 -26.85
N VAL A 143 -11.74 -15.72 -25.52
CA VAL A 143 -12.50 -14.81 -24.64
C VAL A 143 -11.57 -14.13 -23.64
N ARG A 144 -11.87 -12.89 -23.28
CA ARG A 144 -11.29 -12.18 -22.14
C ARG A 144 -12.30 -12.19 -21.02
N VAL A 145 -11.94 -12.80 -19.90
CA VAL A 145 -12.84 -12.98 -18.76
C VAL A 145 -12.40 -12.09 -17.62
N LYS A 146 -13.37 -11.42 -16.99
CA LYS A 146 -13.24 -10.74 -15.71
C LYS A 146 -13.90 -11.60 -14.64
N ALA A 147 -13.14 -11.96 -13.63
CA ALA A 147 -13.65 -12.67 -12.46
C ALA A 147 -13.29 -11.91 -11.18
N THR A 148 -14.12 -12.06 -10.16
CA THR A 148 -13.87 -11.55 -8.82
C THR A 148 -13.92 -12.74 -7.85
N ALA A 149 -12.82 -12.95 -7.13
CA ALA A 149 -12.70 -14.00 -6.12
C ALA A 149 -12.56 -13.36 -4.73
N VAL A 150 -13.40 -13.76 -3.79
CA VAL A 150 -13.30 -13.36 -2.39
C VAL A 150 -12.54 -14.45 -1.65
N MET A 151 -11.32 -14.12 -1.22
CA MET A 151 -10.41 -15.04 -0.57
C MET A 151 -9.86 -14.44 0.73
N GLY A 152 -9.56 -15.30 1.71
CA GLY A 152 -8.96 -14.89 2.98
C GLY A 152 -8.03 -15.97 3.51
N ALA A 153 -7.11 -15.62 4.41
CA ALA A 153 -6.29 -16.63 5.07
C ALA A 153 -7.16 -17.49 6.00
N ASP A 154 -7.02 -18.81 5.92
CA ASP A 154 -7.69 -19.77 6.81
C ASP A 154 -6.69 -20.33 7.84
N ASP A 155 -5.57 -20.88 7.35
CA ASP A 155 -4.47 -21.30 8.22
C ASP A 155 -3.33 -20.27 8.23
N PRO A 156 -3.13 -19.52 9.33
CA PRO A 156 -2.02 -18.58 9.48
C PRO A 156 -0.65 -19.24 9.39
N VAL A 157 -0.52 -20.50 9.84
CA VAL A 157 0.79 -21.17 9.86
C VAL A 157 1.23 -21.48 8.44
N THR A 158 0.36 -22.10 7.64
CA THR A 158 0.62 -22.38 6.22
C THR A 158 0.81 -21.08 5.43
N TYR A 159 -0.04 -20.07 5.65
CA TYR A 159 0.09 -18.78 4.97
C TYR A 159 1.44 -18.09 5.21
N ALA A 160 1.96 -18.13 6.44
CA ALA A 160 3.27 -17.55 6.78
C ALA A 160 4.47 -18.45 6.45
N ALA A 161 4.23 -19.72 6.12
CA ALA A 161 5.24 -20.66 5.64
C ALA A 161 5.36 -20.62 4.11
N ALA A 162 4.27 -20.29 3.41
CA ALA A 162 4.24 -20.08 1.98
C ALA A 162 5.15 -18.89 1.57
N ALA A 163 5.53 -18.85 0.28
CA ALA A 163 6.46 -17.91 -0.33
C ALA A 163 6.22 -16.43 0.04
N ASP A 164 7.16 -15.53 -0.29
CA ASP A 164 7.14 -14.10 0.12
C ASP A 164 5.81 -13.35 -0.12
N ALA A 165 4.96 -13.81 -1.05
CA ALA A 165 3.63 -13.26 -1.33
C ALA A 165 2.55 -14.36 -1.55
N PRO A 166 2.00 -14.97 -0.48
CA PRO A 166 1.00 -16.05 -0.59
C PRO A 166 -0.30 -15.61 -1.29
N SER A 167 -0.76 -14.38 -1.05
CA SER A 167 -1.95 -13.84 -1.70
C SER A 167 -1.79 -13.72 -3.23
N SER A 168 -0.61 -13.31 -3.70
CA SER A 168 -0.31 -13.26 -5.14
C SER A 168 -0.25 -14.65 -5.75
N ALA A 169 0.36 -15.61 -5.06
CA ALA A 169 0.43 -17.00 -5.53
C ALA A 169 -0.97 -17.62 -5.64
N ALA A 170 -1.82 -17.40 -4.63
CA ALA A 170 -3.22 -17.83 -4.65
C ALA A 170 -4.00 -17.21 -5.81
N GLN A 171 -3.79 -15.92 -6.14
CA GLN A 171 -4.41 -15.28 -7.32
C GLN A 171 -3.98 -15.94 -8.63
N THR A 172 -2.68 -16.23 -8.80
CA THR A 172 -2.18 -16.92 -10.00
C THR A 172 -2.80 -18.30 -10.15
N VAL A 173 -2.94 -19.05 -9.06
CA VAL A 173 -3.50 -20.40 -9.11
C VAL A 173 -5.00 -20.36 -9.35
N THR A 174 -5.68 -19.38 -8.76
CA THR A 174 -7.09 -19.09 -9.07
C THR A 174 -7.26 -18.77 -10.54
N GLU A 175 -6.37 -17.98 -11.15
CA GLU A 175 -6.41 -17.71 -12.60
C GLU A 175 -6.29 -18.98 -13.44
N VAL A 176 -5.40 -19.91 -13.06
CA VAL A 176 -5.24 -21.20 -13.74
C VAL A 176 -6.52 -22.04 -13.61
N ALA A 177 -7.10 -22.15 -12.41
CA ALA A 177 -8.34 -22.89 -12.18
C ALA A 177 -9.53 -22.30 -12.93
N LEU A 178 -9.64 -20.97 -12.97
CA LEU A 178 -10.67 -20.26 -13.74
C LEU A 178 -10.49 -20.45 -15.26
N ARG A 179 -9.25 -20.44 -15.74
CA ARG A 179 -8.94 -20.71 -17.16
C ARG A 179 -9.35 -22.12 -17.55
N ASP A 180 -9.09 -23.10 -16.69
CA ASP A 180 -9.50 -24.51 -16.90
C ASP A 180 -11.02 -24.65 -16.93
N ALA A 181 -11.73 -24.03 -15.98
CA ALA A 181 -13.20 -24.03 -15.94
C ALA A 181 -13.84 -23.43 -17.20
N VAL A 182 -13.23 -22.39 -17.78
CA VAL A 182 -13.68 -21.80 -19.06
C VAL A 182 -13.33 -22.70 -20.25
N ALA A 183 -12.18 -23.36 -20.24
CA ALA A 183 -11.78 -24.30 -21.29
C ALA A 183 -12.69 -25.54 -21.34
N ASP A 184 -13.27 -25.92 -20.20
CA ASP A 184 -14.24 -27.02 -20.06
C ASP A 184 -15.67 -26.66 -20.49
N ARG A 185 -15.94 -25.43 -20.93
CA ARG A 185 -17.28 -25.01 -21.38
C ARG A 185 -17.25 -24.46 -22.80
N ASP A 186 -18.37 -24.62 -23.49
CA ASP A 186 -18.61 -23.98 -24.78
C ASP A 186 -19.02 -22.52 -24.56
N LEU A 187 -18.86 -21.65 -25.58
CA LEU A 187 -19.19 -20.23 -25.46
C LEU A 187 -20.66 -20.01 -25.07
N ALA A 188 -21.55 -20.85 -25.60
CA ALA A 188 -22.98 -20.79 -25.32
C ALA A 188 -23.34 -21.07 -23.84
N ASP A 189 -22.48 -21.79 -23.12
CA ASP A 189 -22.68 -22.15 -21.72
C ASP A 189 -22.03 -21.17 -20.74
N LEU A 190 -21.17 -20.24 -21.19
CA LEU A 190 -20.53 -19.26 -20.30
C LEU A 190 -21.51 -18.39 -19.49
N PRO A 191 -22.68 -17.97 -20.04
CA PRO A 191 -23.66 -17.24 -19.24
C PRO A 191 -24.15 -18.00 -18.00
N SER A 192 -24.13 -19.35 -18.03
CA SER A 192 -24.47 -20.18 -16.87
C SER A 192 -23.42 -20.12 -15.76
N LEU A 193 -22.13 -20.01 -16.13
CA LEU A 193 -21.02 -19.82 -15.18
C LEU A 193 -21.02 -18.42 -14.56
N MET A 194 -21.60 -17.44 -15.26
CA MET A 194 -21.76 -16.07 -14.77
C MET A 194 -22.94 -15.93 -13.80
N ALA A 195 -23.81 -16.94 -13.72
CA ALA A 195 -24.84 -16.97 -12.69
C ALA A 195 -24.17 -17.05 -11.31
N THR A 196 -24.70 -16.31 -10.35
CA THR A 196 -24.09 -16.18 -9.03
C THR A 196 -24.08 -17.53 -8.29
N GLY A 197 -22.90 -18.02 -7.92
CA GLY A 197 -22.75 -19.14 -6.98
C GLY A 197 -22.65 -20.52 -7.63
N ASP A 198 -21.72 -20.72 -8.57
CA ASP A 198 -21.34 -22.07 -8.98
C ASP A 198 -20.49 -22.73 -7.87
N ASP A 199 -21.14 -23.56 -7.05
CA ASP A 199 -20.51 -24.31 -5.94
C ASP A 199 -19.37 -25.22 -6.43
N ASP A 200 -19.45 -25.75 -7.66
CA ASP A 200 -18.37 -26.58 -8.23
C ASP A 200 -17.14 -25.73 -8.52
N LEU A 201 -17.34 -24.52 -9.06
CA LEU A 201 -16.27 -23.57 -9.33
C LEU A 201 -15.58 -23.12 -8.04
N VAL A 202 -16.35 -22.76 -7.02
CA VAL A 202 -15.81 -22.38 -5.70
C VAL A 202 -15.00 -23.53 -5.12
N ARG A 203 -15.52 -24.76 -5.15
CA ARG A 203 -14.83 -25.95 -4.65
C ARG A 203 -13.52 -26.24 -5.38
N ARG A 204 -13.50 -26.13 -6.71
CA ARG A 204 -12.27 -26.34 -7.50
C ARG A 204 -11.20 -25.29 -7.18
N VAL A 205 -11.60 -24.02 -7.06
CA VAL A 205 -10.68 -22.93 -6.72
C VAL A 205 -10.18 -23.10 -5.28
N ASP A 206 -11.06 -23.40 -4.34
CA ASP A 206 -10.71 -23.58 -2.93
C ASP A 206 -9.70 -24.72 -2.73
N GLU A 207 -9.93 -25.89 -3.34
CA GLU A 207 -8.97 -27.00 -3.31
C GLU A 207 -7.63 -26.61 -3.90
N ALA A 208 -7.64 -25.85 -5.00
CA ALA A 208 -6.41 -25.37 -5.61
C ALA A 208 -5.66 -24.47 -4.64
N VAL A 209 -6.32 -23.52 -3.94
CA VAL A 209 -5.65 -22.50 -3.11
C VAL A 209 -5.23 -22.93 -1.69
N ARG A 210 -5.79 -24.04 -1.17
CA ARG A 210 -5.48 -24.58 0.16
C ARG A 210 -3.99 -24.70 0.51
N PRO A 211 -3.08 -25.13 -0.39
CA PRO A 211 -1.65 -25.25 -0.09
C PRO A 211 -0.97 -23.93 0.29
N TRP A 212 -1.54 -22.78 -0.07
CA TRP A 212 -1.04 -21.46 0.34
C TRP A 212 -1.66 -20.94 1.64
N GLY A 213 -2.49 -21.73 2.33
CA GLY A 213 -3.16 -21.33 3.57
C GLY A 213 -4.26 -20.28 3.35
N VAL A 214 -4.80 -20.22 2.13
CA VAL A 214 -5.87 -19.32 1.72
C VAL A 214 -7.12 -20.15 1.43
N ALA A 215 -8.28 -19.67 1.83
CA ALA A 215 -9.58 -20.25 1.48
C ALA A 215 -10.36 -19.29 0.57
N ALA A 216 -11.08 -19.87 -0.40
CA ALA A 216 -11.96 -19.12 -1.29
C ALA A 216 -13.41 -19.22 -0.81
N SER A 217 -14.02 -18.08 -0.49
CA SER A 217 -15.41 -18.04 0.02
C SER A 217 -16.44 -17.81 -1.09
N LEU A 218 -16.05 -17.07 -2.14
CA LEU A 218 -16.92 -16.76 -3.27
C LEU A 218 -16.07 -16.58 -4.52
N VAL A 219 -16.53 -17.13 -5.63
CA VAL A 219 -15.93 -16.92 -6.95
C VAL A 219 -17.08 -16.57 -7.91
N SER A 220 -16.97 -15.42 -8.58
CA SER A 220 -17.96 -14.97 -9.54
C SER A 220 -17.28 -14.51 -10.81
N ILE A 221 -17.78 -14.96 -11.96
CA ILE A 221 -17.37 -14.43 -13.26
C ILE A 221 -18.27 -13.23 -13.56
N THR A 222 -17.67 -12.06 -13.65
CA THR A 222 -18.39 -10.78 -13.79
C THR A 222 -18.68 -10.46 -15.24
N ASP A 223 -17.75 -10.74 -16.15
CA ASP A 223 -17.91 -10.43 -17.57
C ASP A 223 -17.03 -11.31 -18.47
N ALA A 224 -17.48 -11.57 -19.70
CA ALA A 224 -16.73 -12.31 -20.71
C ALA A 224 -16.86 -11.60 -22.07
N MET A 225 -15.75 -11.05 -22.56
CA MET A 225 -15.69 -10.31 -23.81
C MET A 225 -15.00 -11.14 -24.89
N VAL A 226 -15.66 -11.37 -26.02
CA VAL A 226 -15.00 -11.87 -27.23
C VAL A 226 -14.32 -10.68 -27.92
N PRO A 227 -12.99 -10.68 -28.12
CA PRO A 227 -12.34 -9.63 -28.88
C PRO A 227 -12.79 -9.73 -30.34
N VAL A 228 -13.65 -8.80 -30.77
CA VAL A 228 -13.98 -8.65 -32.17
C VAL A 228 -12.68 -8.27 -32.87
N ARG A 229 -12.23 -9.10 -33.83
CA ARG A 229 -11.10 -8.76 -34.67
C ARG A 229 -11.44 -7.40 -35.31
N PRO A 230 -10.63 -6.34 -35.15
CA PRO A 230 -10.88 -5.10 -35.85
C PRO A 230 -10.95 -5.43 -37.33
N GLU A 231 -12.03 -5.00 -37.97
CA GLU A 231 -12.23 -5.14 -39.41
C GLU A 231 -10.92 -4.70 -40.08
N LEU A 232 -10.23 -5.65 -40.71
CA LEU A 232 -9.10 -5.32 -41.58
C LEU A 232 -9.62 -4.25 -42.53
N PRO A 233 -8.92 -3.12 -42.74
CA PRO A 233 -9.33 -2.16 -43.75
C PRO A 233 -9.46 -2.95 -45.04
N LEU A 234 -10.71 -3.14 -45.49
CA LEU A 234 -11.02 -3.81 -46.73
C LEU A 234 -10.15 -3.12 -47.77
N CYS A 235 -9.24 -3.86 -48.40
CA CYS A 235 -8.43 -3.34 -49.48
C CYS A 235 -9.41 -2.69 -50.46
N SER A 236 -9.40 -1.37 -50.51
CA SER A 236 -10.07 -0.60 -51.54
C SER A 236 -9.41 -1.02 -52.85
N CYS A 237 -10.02 -1.96 -53.56
CA CYS A 237 -9.74 -2.18 -54.96
C CYS A 237 -10.25 -0.95 -55.70
N ASP A 238 -9.44 0.10 -55.73
CA ASP A 238 -9.63 1.20 -56.67
C ASP A 238 -9.59 0.61 -58.08
N THR A 239 -10.77 0.57 -58.67
CA THR A 239 -11.02 0.23 -60.05
C THR A 239 -10.88 1.52 -60.86
N ALA A 240 -9.69 1.79 -61.41
CA ALA A 240 -9.45 2.81 -62.44
C ALA A 240 -8.02 2.62 -62.99
N ALA A 241 -7.70 2.58 -64.29
CA ALA A 241 -8.46 2.74 -65.51
C ALA A 241 -7.64 2.07 -66.62
N ALA A 242 -8.28 1.35 -67.53
CA ALA A 242 -7.67 0.92 -68.78
C ALA A 242 -7.64 2.10 -69.77
N PRO A 243 -6.52 2.42 -70.44
CA PRO A 243 -6.54 3.36 -71.55
C PRO A 243 -7.15 2.68 -72.79
N SER A 244 -8.32 3.18 -73.20
CA SER A 244 -8.92 2.92 -74.51
C SER A 244 -8.18 3.69 -75.60
N GLY A 245 -7.86 2.99 -76.70
CA GLY A 245 -7.98 3.44 -78.10
C GLY A 245 -7.33 4.75 -78.51
#